data_AF-A0A9Q1R6Z1-F1
#
_entry.id   AF-A0A9Q1R6Z1-F1
#
_cell.length_a   1.000
_cell.length_b   1.000
_cell.length_c   1.000
_cell.angle_alpha   90.00
_cell.angle_beta   90.00
_cell.angle_gamma   90.00
#
_symmetry.space_group_name_H-M   'P 1'
#
loop_
_entity.id
_entity.type
_entity.pdbx_description
1 polymer ?
#
loop_
_entity_poly.entity_id
_entity_poly.type
_entity_poly.pdbx_seq_one_letter_code
_entity_poly.pdbx_strand_id
1 'polypeptide(L)'
;MEICPECGMLLQYELPYMDRPARFFCPACPFVCNIESRLKMKKRQPLVKKQMDPVISTDDMENASTAEVPCPACGYREAAYYQVQIRSADEPMTTFYKCKNKMCGNNWRED
;
A
#
# COMPACT_ATOMS: atom_id res chain seq x y z
N MET A 1 -10.13 17.52 2.86
CA MET A 1 -9.45 17.25 4.14
C MET A 1 -8.46 18.37 4.26
N GLU A 2 -8.70 19.31 5.18
CA GLU A 2 -7.91 20.52 5.31
C GLU A 2 -6.83 20.33 6.39
N ILE A 3 -5.63 20.80 6.13
CA ILE A 3 -4.47 20.73 7.04
C ILE A 3 -4.18 22.14 7.54
N CYS A 4 -3.84 22.27 8.82
CA CYS A 4 -3.46 23.55 9.37
C CYS A 4 -2.09 24.02 8.79
N PRO A 5 -1.98 25.27 8.31
CA PRO A 5 -0.74 25.78 7.74
C PRO A 5 0.37 25.99 8.77
N GLU A 6 0.03 26.15 10.05
CA GLU A 6 0.99 26.43 11.12
C GLU A 6 1.45 25.15 11.83
N CYS A 7 0.50 24.30 12.25
CA CYS A 7 0.76 23.09 13.04
C CYS A 7 0.99 21.84 12.16
N GLY A 8 0.71 21.90 10.86
CA GLY A 8 0.77 20.75 9.94
C GLY A 8 -0.22 19.63 10.27
N MET A 9 -1.09 19.82 11.28
CA MET A 9 -2.03 18.81 11.74
C MET A 9 -3.36 18.90 10.99
N LEU A 10 -4.01 17.75 10.84
CA LEU A 10 -5.33 17.64 10.23
C LEU A 10 -6.37 18.37 11.08
N LEU A 11 -7.13 19.27 10.44
CA LEU A 11 -8.14 20.05 11.14
C LEU A 11 -9.35 19.17 11.51
N GLN A 12 -9.86 19.35 12.71
CA GLN A 12 -11.04 18.64 13.22
C GLN A 12 -12.32 19.44 12.96
N TYR A 13 -13.40 18.74 12.64
CA TYR A 13 -14.71 19.33 12.36
C TYR A 13 -15.50 19.50 13.65
N GLU A 14 -15.95 20.72 13.92
CA GLU A 14 -16.89 21.04 15.00
C GLU A 14 -18.29 21.29 14.43
N LEU A 15 -19.27 20.56 14.96
CA LEU A 15 -20.67 20.70 14.58
C LEU A 15 -21.19 22.10 14.96
N PRO A 16 -22.12 22.66 14.18
CA PRO A 16 -22.76 23.91 14.55
C PRO A 16 -23.54 23.71 15.85
N TYR A 17 -23.31 24.57 16.83
CA TYR A 17 -24.02 24.58 18.10
C TYR A 17 -24.63 25.96 18.32
N MET A 18 -25.96 25.99 18.47
CA MET A 18 -26.74 27.21 18.60
C MET A 18 -26.48 28.17 17.43
N ASP A 19 -25.85 29.31 17.71
CA ASP A 19 -25.61 30.43 16.78
C ASP A 19 -24.22 30.38 16.11
N ARG A 20 -23.44 29.32 16.36
CA ARG A 20 -22.11 29.16 15.78
C ARG A 20 -22.17 28.28 14.52
N PRO A 21 -21.69 28.77 13.36
CA PRO A 21 -21.59 27.94 12.17
C PRO A 21 -20.58 26.82 12.36
N ALA A 22 -20.70 25.77 11.55
CA ALA A 22 -19.73 24.69 11.52
C ALA A 22 -18.33 25.23 11.18
N ARG A 23 -17.30 24.77 11.88
CA ARG A 23 -15.92 25.24 11.72
C ARG A 23 -14.92 24.11 11.83
N PHE A 24 -13.74 24.32 11.26
CA PHE A 24 -12.58 23.47 11.43
C PHE A 24 -11.62 24.10 12.44
N PHE A 25 -11.12 23.32 13.40
CA PHE A 25 -10.14 23.79 14.40
C PHE A 25 -8.90 22.88 14.43
N CYS A 26 -7.70 23.44 14.68
CA CYS A 26 -6.50 22.63 14.98
C CYS A 26 -6.55 22.21 16.46
N PRO A 27 -6.33 20.93 16.80
CA PRO A 27 -6.28 20.50 18.20
C PRO A 27 -4.98 20.90 18.93
N ALA A 28 -3.92 21.31 18.21
CA ALA A 28 -2.66 21.77 18.82
C ALA A 28 -2.45 23.29 18.79
N CYS A 29 -3.18 24.05 17.98
CA CYS A 29 -2.98 25.50 17.89
C CYS A 29 -4.31 26.26 17.78
N PRO A 30 -4.34 27.57 18.07
CA PRO A 30 -5.56 28.39 18.06
C PRO A 30 -6.15 28.66 16.66
N PHE A 31 -5.63 28.01 15.62
CA PHE A 31 -6.07 28.21 14.25
C PHE A 31 -7.50 27.67 14.05
N VAL A 32 -8.38 28.54 13.51
CA VAL A 32 -9.76 28.22 13.19
C VAL A 32 -10.02 28.61 11.73
N CYS A 33 -10.61 27.68 10.98
CA CYS A 33 -11.04 27.89 9.60
C CYS A 33 -12.56 27.75 9.51
N ASN A 34 -13.23 28.81 9.07
CA ASN A 34 -14.68 28.82 8.92
C ASN A 34 -15.07 28.16 7.59
N ILE A 35 -16.15 27.37 7.62
CA ILE A 35 -16.61 26.63 6.45
C ILE A 35 -17.55 27.53 5.66
N GLU A 36 -17.04 28.18 4.62
CA GLU A 36 -17.84 29.08 3.77
C GLU A 36 -18.79 28.33 2.83
N SER A 37 -18.47 27.09 2.47
CA SER A 37 -19.22 26.29 1.49
C SER A 37 -19.93 25.11 2.14
N ARG A 38 -21.18 24.83 1.73
CA ARG A 38 -21.93 23.66 2.17
C ARG A 38 -21.11 22.39 1.93
N LEU A 39 -20.58 21.80 3.00
CA LEU A 39 -19.90 20.50 2.92
C LEU A 39 -20.89 19.46 2.40
N LYS A 40 -20.72 19.06 1.14
CA LYS A 40 -21.37 17.86 0.62
C LYS A 40 -20.65 16.66 1.23
N MET A 41 -21.08 16.23 2.41
CA MET A 41 -20.65 14.93 2.95
C MET A 41 -21.06 13.87 1.93
N LYS A 42 -20.10 13.39 1.13
CA LYS A 42 -20.35 12.30 0.19
C LYS A 42 -20.67 11.07 1.05
N LYS A 43 -21.87 10.50 0.86
CA LYS A 43 -22.25 9.21 1.45
C LYS A 43 -21.18 8.17 1.12
N ARG A 44 -21.06 7.13 1.95
CA ARG A 44 -20.17 5.98 1.71
C ARG A 44 -20.39 5.50 0.27
N GLN A 45 -19.45 5.84 -0.60
CA GLN A 45 -19.44 5.34 -1.96
C GLN A 45 -18.76 3.97 -1.91
N PRO A 46 -19.32 2.92 -2.51
CA PRO A 46 -18.62 1.65 -2.62
C PRO A 46 -17.33 1.92 -3.40
N LEU A 47 -16.20 1.86 -2.70
CA LEU A 47 -14.88 2.04 -3.27
C LEU A 47 -14.60 0.81 -4.12
N VAL A 48 -14.49 0.99 -5.43
CA VAL A 48 -13.91 -0.05 -6.29
C VAL A 48 -12.44 -0.17 -5.88
N LYS A 49 -12.02 -1.36 -5.46
CA LYS A 49 -10.61 -1.61 -5.13
C LYS A 49 -9.78 -1.30 -6.37
N LYS A 50 -8.87 -0.34 -6.26
CA LYS A 50 -7.87 -0.10 -7.30
C LYS A 50 -7.03 -1.37 -7.42
N GLN A 51 -6.84 -1.87 -8.65
CA GLN A 51 -5.91 -2.96 -8.88
C GLN A 51 -4.52 -2.45 -8.48
N MET A 52 -3.91 -3.15 -7.53
CA MET A 52 -2.55 -2.85 -7.11
C MET A 52 -1.61 -3.55 -8.07
N ASP A 53 -0.74 -2.78 -8.71
CA ASP A 53 0.33 -3.36 -9.50
C ASP A 53 1.27 -4.12 -8.54
N PRO A 54 1.68 -5.35 -8.90
CA PRO A 54 2.63 -6.08 -8.08
C PRO A 54 3.94 -5.31 -7.99
N VAL A 55 4.57 -5.31 -6.80
CA VAL A 55 5.85 -4.63 -6.55
C VAL A 55 6.96 -5.16 -7.45
N ILE A 56 6.85 -6.42 -7.89
CA ILE A 56 7.82 -7.09 -8.75
C ILE A 56 7.07 -7.55 -9.99
N SER A 57 7.46 -7.03 -11.15
CA SER A 57 6.89 -7.42 -12.43
C SER A 57 7.52 -8.71 -12.95
N THR A 58 6.91 -9.31 -13.97
CA THR A 58 7.45 -10.51 -14.62
C THR A 58 8.78 -10.26 -15.32
N ASP A 59 9.01 -9.03 -15.79
CA ASP A 59 10.23 -8.59 -16.47
C ASP A 59 11.38 -8.40 -15.47
N ASP A 60 11.09 -7.91 -14.26
CA ASP A 60 12.10 -7.78 -13.19
C ASP A 60 12.67 -9.14 -12.78
N MET A 61 11.87 -10.21 -12.92
CA MET A 61 12.31 -11.57 -12.64
C MET A 61 13.24 -12.17 -13.70
N GLU A 62 13.29 -11.63 -14.93
CA GLU A 62 14.25 -12.10 -15.93
C GLU A 62 15.69 -11.70 -15.58
N ASN A 63 15.85 -10.57 -14.89
CA ASN A 63 17.14 -10.04 -14.42
C ASN A 63 17.45 -10.44 -12.97
N ALA A 64 16.55 -11.17 -12.30
CA ALA A 64 16.74 -11.59 -10.92
C ALA A 64 17.86 -12.64 -10.80
N SER A 65 18.46 -12.69 -9.61
CA SER A 65 19.50 -13.67 -9.30
C SER A 65 18.98 -15.10 -9.45
N THR A 66 19.82 -16.01 -9.95
CA THR A 66 19.47 -17.42 -10.15
C THR A 66 20.06 -18.30 -9.07
N ALA A 67 19.32 -19.32 -8.66
CA ALA A 67 19.73 -20.37 -7.73
C ALA A 67 19.49 -21.76 -8.35
N GLU A 68 20.30 -22.73 -7.93
CA GLU A 68 20.21 -24.13 -8.36
C GLU A 68 19.14 -24.89 -7.55
N VAL A 69 17.87 -24.50 -7.72
CA VAL A 69 16.73 -25.14 -7.04
C VAL A 69 15.86 -25.85 -8.09
N PRO A 70 15.60 -27.17 -7.93
CA PRO A 70 14.77 -27.91 -8.86
C PRO A 70 13.31 -27.44 -8.79
N CYS A 71 12.73 -27.11 -9.94
CA CYS A 71 11.33 -26.71 -10.03
C CYS A 71 10.39 -27.88 -9.67
N PRO A 72 9.43 -27.70 -8.75
CA PRO A 72 8.52 -28.77 -8.34
C PRO A 72 7.56 -29.22 -9.46
N ALA A 73 7.36 -28.41 -10.50
CA ALA A 73 6.46 -28.71 -11.61
C ALA A 73 7.15 -29.43 -12.78
N CYS A 74 8.38 -29.04 -13.14
CA CYS A 74 9.06 -29.54 -14.34
C CYS A 74 10.45 -30.16 -14.10
N GLY A 75 10.97 -30.09 -12.86
CA GLY A 75 12.27 -30.66 -12.50
C GLY A 75 13.49 -29.89 -13.05
N TYR A 76 13.29 -28.73 -13.69
CA TYR A 76 14.39 -27.90 -14.18
C TYR A 76 15.23 -27.34 -13.02
N ARG A 77 16.55 -27.38 -13.14
CA ARG A 77 17.50 -27.13 -12.03
C ARG A 77 17.77 -25.66 -11.71
N GLU A 78 17.43 -24.73 -12.59
CA GLU A 78 17.65 -23.29 -12.33
C GLU A 78 16.33 -22.55 -12.09
N ALA A 79 16.28 -21.78 -11.02
CA ALA A 79 15.18 -20.88 -10.69
C ALA A 79 15.71 -19.46 -10.43
N ALA A 80 15.00 -18.46 -10.94
CA ALA A 80 15.23 -17.07 -10.55
C ALA A 80 14.56 -16.83 -9.18
N TYR A 81 15.22 -16.12 -8.28
CA TYR A 81 14.69 -15.86 -6.94
C TYR A 81 14.76 -14.39 -6.57
N TYR A 82 13.84 -13.99 -5.70
CA TYR A 82 13.86 -12.71 -5.03
C TYR A 82 13.36 -12.89 -3.60
N GLN A 83 13.77 -12.00 -2.72
CA GLN A 83 13.39 -12.06 -1.31
C GLN A 83 12.60 -10.80 -0.95
N VAL A 84 11.48 -10.96 -0.26
CA VAL A 84 10.62 -9.84 0.18
C VAL A 84 10.29 -9.97 1.66
N GLN A 85 10.40 -8.84 2.36
CA GLN A 85 9.92 -8.72 3.72
C GLN A 85 8.41 -8.48 3.71
N ILE A 86 7.64 -9.55 3.86
CA ILE A 86 6.17 -9.50 3.94
C ILE A 86 5.65 -9.50 5.40
N ARG A 87 6.53 -9.66 6.38
CA ARG A 87 6.21 -9.77 7.82
C ARG A 87 7.04 -8.80 8.65
N SER A 88 6.83 -8.79 9.96
CA SER A 88 7.57 -7.94 10.91
C SER A 88 9.09 -8.08 10.72
N ALA A 89 9.85 -7.03 11.05
CA ALA A 89 11.31 -7.00 10.86
C ALA A 89 12.07 -8.08 11.65
N ASP A 90 11.44 -8.65 12.68
CA ASP A 90 12.02 -9.72 13.52
C ASP A 90 11.94 -11.11 12.86
N GLU A 91 11.20 -11.25 11.76
CA GLU A 91 11.09 -12.52 11.02
C GLU A 91 12.01 -12.53 9.79
N PRO A 92 12.56 -13.71 9.41
CA PRO A 92 13.41 -13.82 8.24
C PRO A 92 12.65 -13.46 6.95
N MET A 93 13.41 -13.02 5.96
CA MET A 93 12.85 -12.64 4.66
C MET A 93 12.25 -13.85 3.93
N THR A 94 11.12 -13.67 3.27
CA THR A 94 10.49 -14.74 2.49
C THR A 94 11.10 -14.79 1.09
N THR A 95 11.65 -15.95 0.71
CA THR A 95 12.18 -16.20 -0.64
C THR A 95 11.08 -16.69 -1.57
N PHE A 96 11.01 -16.11 -2.76
CA PHE A 96 10.15 -16.56 -3.85
C PHE A 96 11.02 -17.01 -5.02
N TYR A 97 10.61 -18.09 -5.67
CA TYR A 97 11.26 -18.68 -6.82
C TYR A 97 10.33 -18.64 -8.03
N LYS A 98 10.93 -18.46 -9.21
CA LYS A 98 10.31 -18.58 -10.53
C LYS A 98 11.15 -19.48 -11.40
N CYS A 99 10.50 -20.47 -12.03
CA CYS A 99 11.19 -21.36 -12.95
C CYS A 99 11.70 -20.58 -14.18
N LYS A 100 13.00 -20.69 -14.47
CA LYS A 100 13.63 -20.05 -15.64
C LYS A 100 13.30 -20.77 -16.97
N ASN A 101 12.71 -21.96 -16.89
CA ASN A 101 12.18 -22.63 -18.08
C ASN A 101 10.97 -21.86 -18.62
N LYS A 102 11.12 -21.26 -19.81
CA LYS A 102 10.09 -20.47 -20.50
C LYS A 102 8.79 -21.25 -20.75
N MET A 103 8.84 -22.58 -20.81
CA MET A 103 7.64 -23.43 -20.97
C MET A 103 6.88 -23.66 -19.66
N CYS A 104 7.52 -23.46 -18.51
CA CYS A 104 6.93 -23.74 -17.20
C CYS A 104 6.46 -22.45 -16.51
N GLY A 105 7.37 -21.48 -16.31
CA GLY A 105 7.05 -20.22 -15.64
C GLY A 105 6.43 -20.34 -14.24
N ASN A 106 6.54 -21.51 -13.60
CA ASN A 106 5.93 -21.75 -12.29
C ASN A 106 6.58 -20.90 -11.20
N ASN A 107 5.77 -20.31 -10.32
CA ASN A 107 6.22 -19.53 -9.18
C ASN A 107 5.89 -20.27 -7.89
N TRP A 108 6.84 -20.37 -6.97
CA TRP A 108 6.63 -20.98 -5.66
C TRP A 108 7.40 -20.23 -4.57
N ARG A 109 7.03 -20.49 -3.33
CA ARG A 109 7.65 -19.90 -2.14
C ARG A 109 8.52 -20.96 -1.47
N GLU A 110 9.63 -20.52 -0.86
CA GLU A 110 10.34 -21.31 0.16
C GLU A 110 9.61 -21.15 1.50
N ASP A 111 9.05 -22.26 2.01
CA ASP A 111 8.41 -22.29 3.34
C ASP A 111 9.45 -22.25 4.47
#